data_AF-A0A2I3CCU7-F1
#
_entry.id   AF-A0A2I3CCU7-F1
#
_cell.length_a   1.000
_cell.length_b   1.000
_cell.length_c   1.000
_cell.angle_alpha   90.00
_cell.angle_beta   90.00
_cell.angle_gamma   90.00
#
_symmetry.space_group_name_H-M   'P 1'
#
loop_
_entity.id
_entity.type
_entity.pdbx_description
1 polymer ?
#
loop_
_entity_poly.entity_id
_entity_poly.type
_entity_poly.pdbx_seq_one_letter_code
_entity_poly.pdbx_strand_id
1 'polypeptide(L)'
;MMRDQVKVGDLVLIYHSSCKHVGVAGIAKVVREAYPDHFQFDPESDYYDPKSDPDNPRWIMVDVEFVRKTARVIPLSVMKAMPELENMPLVKRGNRLSIMPVTEEEWDAILGKEKLPSQR
;
A
#
# COMPACT_ATOMS: atom_id res chain seq x y z
N MET A 1 9.71 -7.08 6.94
CA MET A 1 9.13 -5.76 6.55
C MET A 1 7.77 -5.58 7.20
N MET A 2 6.68 -6.19 6.70
CA MET A 2 5.37 -6.09 7.39
C MET A 2 5.38 -6.59 8.84
N ARG A 3 6.03 -7.74 9.11
CA ARG A 3 6.06 -8.36 10.45
C ARG A 3 6.65 -7.45 11.52
N ASP A 4 7.76 -6.80 11.21
CA ASP A 4 8.61 -6.16 12.22
C ASP A 4 8.55 -4.63 12.17
N GLN A 5 8.23 -4.05 11.02
CA GLN A 5 8.36 -2.61 10.78
C GLN A 5 7.03 -1.86 10.78
N VAL A 6 5.91 -2.52 10.51
CA VAL A 6 4.58 -1.87 10.52
C VAL A 6 4.04 -1.83 11.94
N LYS A 7 3.68 -0.64 12.40
CA LYS A 7 3.25 -0.36 13.78
C LYS A 7 1.86 0.27 13.83
N VAL A 8 1.19 0.11 14.97
CA VAL A 8 -0.09 0.82 15.20
C VAL A 8 0.14 2.31 15.12
N GLY A 9 -0.70 2.99 14.34
CA GLY A 9 -0.59 4.43 14.09
C GLY A 9 0.09 4.79 12.78
N ASP A 10 0.83 3.87 12.14
CA ASP A 10 1.43 4.12 10.84
C ASP A 10 0.35 4.43 9.80
N LEU A 11 0.61 5.45 8.99
CA LEU A 11 -0.24 5.81 7.86
C LEU A 11 0.16 5.01 6.62
N VAL A 12 -0.84 4.63 5.82
CA VAL A 12 -0.64 3.90 4.56
C VAL A 12 -1.42 4.55 3.44
N LEU A 13 -0.84 4.54 2.24
CA LEU A 13 -1.51 4.97 1.01
C LEU A 13 -2.34 3.80 0.47
N ILE A 14 -3.63 4.03 0.23
CA ILE A 14 -4.50 3.09 -0.47
C ILE A 14 -4.26 3.24 -1.97
N TYR A 15 -3.70 2.21 -2.58
CA TYR A 15 -3.37 2.20 -4.01
C TYR A 15 -4.29 1.27 -4.80
N HIS A 16 -4.98 1.81 -5.80
CA HIS A 16 -5.72 1.01 -6.76
C HIS A 16 -4.78 0.41 -7.80
N SER A 17 -4.68 -0.92 -7.84
CA SER A 17 -3.98 -1.68 -8.87
C SER A 17 -4.97 -2.38 -9.80
N SER A 18 -4.48 -2.84 -10.97
CA SER A 18 -5.24 -3.71 -11.88
C SER A 18 -6.64 -3.21 -12.28
N CYS A 19 -6.83 -1.91 -12.43
CA CYS A 19 -8.10 -1.29 -12.79
C CYS A 19 -7.91 -0.14 -13.81
N LYS A 20 -9.01 0.50 -14.23
CA LYS A 20 -8.96 1.61 -15.21
C LYS A 20 -8.23 2.86 -14.67
N HIS A 21 -8.34 3.13 -13.38
CA HIS A 21 -7.80 4.32 -12.73
C HIS A 21 -6.77 3.94 -11.67
N VAL A 22 -5.58 3.56 -12.14
CA VAL A 22 -4.46 3.10 -11.30
C VAL A 22 -3.77 4.28 -10.61
N GLY A 23 -3.63 4.21 -9.29
CA GLY A 23 -3.02 5.29 -8.51
C GLY A 23 -3.40 5.30 -7.03
N VAL A 24 -2.89 6.29 -6.30
CA VAL A 24 -3.22 6.50 -4.88
C VAL A 24 -4.60 7.14 -4.77
N ALA A 25 -5.50 6.51 -4.02
CA ALA A 25 -6.91 6.87 -3.91
C ALA A 25 -7.35 7.30 -2.50
N GLY A 26 -6.51 7.05 -1.49
CA GLY A 26 -6.85 7.37 -0.10
C GLY A 26 -5.73 7.08 0.87
N ILE A 27 -6.04 7.30 2.14
CA ILE A 27 -5.16 7.06 3.28
C ILE A 27 -5.92 6.17 4.27
N ALA A 28 -5.22 5.19 4.82
CA ALA A 28 -5.64 4.44 5.98
C ALA A 28 -4.57 4.51 7.06
N LYS A 29 -4.89 4.00 8.25
CA LYS A 29 -4.01 3.94 9.41
C LYS A 29 -4.01 2.52 9.95
N VAL A 30 -2.86 2.00 10.33
CA VAL A 30 -2.74 0.69 10.97
C VAL A 30 -3.34 0.76 12.36
N VAL A 31 -4.28 -0.14 12.66
CA VAL A 31 -4.94 -0.26 13.98
C VAL A 31 -4.60 -1.57 14.69
N ARG A 32 -4.00 -2.52 13.98
CA ARG A 32 -3.44 -3.75 14.56
C ARG A 32 -2.15 -4.14 13.85
N GLU A 33 -1.10 -4.40 14.63
CA GLU A 33 0.18 -4.89 14.09
C GLU A 33 0.05 -6.29 13.48
N ALA A 34 1.11 -6.75 12.84
CA ALA A 34 1.13 -8.02 12.12
C ALA A 34 0.71 -9.22 12.97
N TYR A 35 -0.19 -10.03 12.42
CA TYR A 35 -0.64 -11.30 13.00
C TYR A 35 -0.87 -12.34 11.89
N PRO A 36 -0.99 -13.64 12.21
CA PRO A 36 -1.23 -14.68 11.21
C PRO A 36 -2.47 -14.39 10.37
N ASP A 37 -2.33 -14.48 9.05
CA ASP A 37 -3.47 -14.38 8.14
C ASP A 37 -4.30 -15.67 8.19
N HIS A 38 -5.52 -15.63 8.72
CA HIS A 38 -6.32 -16.85 8.87
C HIS A 38 -6.81 -17.43 7.52
N PHE A 39 -6.87 -16.63 6.44
CA PHE A 39 -7.27 -17.12 5.13
C PHE A 39 -6.27 -18.13 4.54
N GLN A 40 -5.01 -18.08 4.96
CA GLN A 40 -3.99 -19.01 4.49
C GLN A 40 -4.27 -20.48 4.87
N PHE A 41 -5.13 -20.71 5.86
CA PHE A 41 -5.48 -22.04 6.38
C PHE A 41 -6.84 -22.56 5.88
N ASP A 42 -7.61 -21.73 5.19
CA ASP A 42 -8.96 -22.04 4.74
C ASP A 42 -8.94 -22.57 3.30
N PRO A 43 -9.26 -23.86 3.04
CA PRO A 43 -9.27 -24.43 1.70
C PRO A 43 -10.27 -23.79 0.73
N GLU A 44 -11.26 -23.06 1.23
CA GLU A 44 -12.24 -22.34 0.41
C GLU A 44 -11.76 -20.93 0.03
N SER A 45 -10.66 -20.44 0.62
CA SER A 45 -10.09 -19.14 0.30
C SER A 45 -9.26 -19.16 -0.98
N ASP A 46 -9.38 -18.11 -1.79
CA ASP A 46 -8.47 -17.85 -2.92
C ASP A 46 -7.00 -17.69 -2.48
N TYR A 47 -6.75 -17.45 -1.19
CA TYR A 47 -5.42 -17.27 -0.60
C TYR A 47 -4.94 -18.46 0.24
N TYR A 48 -5.60 -19.62 0.11
CA TYR A 48 -5.19 -20.85 0.78
C TYR A 48 -3.74 -21.26 0.43
N ASP A 49 -2.94 -21.58 1.46
CA ASP A 49 -1.61 -22.18 1.30
C ASP A 49 -1.56 -23.52 2.06
N PRO A 50 -1.68 -24.68 1.37
CA PRO A 50 -1.66 -26.00 2.00
C PRO A 50 -0.33 -26.34 2.67
N LYS A 51 0.71 -25.52 2.49
CA LYS A 51 2.02 -25.70 3.11
C LYS A 51 2.24 -24.77 4.31
N SER A 52 1.27 -23.94 4.66
CA SER A 52 1.35 -23.09 5.85
C SER A 52 0.99 -23.89 7.10
N ASP A 53 1.87 -23.83 8.09
CA ASP A 53 1.71 -24.52 9.38
C ASP A 53 1.00 -23.58 10.37
N PRO A 54 -0.10 -24.00 11.01
CA PRO A 54 -0.76 -23.21 12.05
C PRO A 54 0.16 -22.80 13.21
N ASP A 55 1.15 -23.63 13.56
CA ASP A 55 2.12 -23.34 14.62
C ASP A 55 3.26 -22.43 14.14
N ASN A 56 3.46 -22.32 12.82
CA ASN A 56 4.46 -21.44 12.21
C ASN A 56 3.94 -20.80 10.90
N PRO A 57 2.99 -19.86 11.00
CA PRO A 57 2.32 -19.25 9.86
C PRO A 57 3.30 -18.50 8.95
N ARG A 58 3.20 -18.78 7.65
CA ARG A 58 3.99 -18.12 6.60
C ARG A 58 3.50 -16.71 6.33
N TRP A 59 2.18 -16.56 6.26
CA TRP A 59 1.53 -15.31 5.86
C TRP A 59 1.03 -14.56 7.08
N ILE A 60 1.11 -13.23 6.98
CA ILE A 60 0.67 -12.31 8.02
C ILE A 60 -0.15 -11.20 7.38
N MET A 61 -1.03 -10.62 8.16
CA MET A 61 -1.80 -9.44 7.80
C MET A 61 -1.83 -8.42 8.94
N VAL A 62 -2.31 -7.24 8.64
CA VAL A 62 -2.52 -6.13 9.58
C VAL A 62 -3.96 -5.65 9.43
N ASP A 63 -4.50 -5.03 10.46
CA ASP A 63 -5.79 -4.35 10.34
C ASP A 63 -5.54 -2.86 10.09
N VAL A 64 -6.26 -2.30 9.12
CA VAL A 64 -6.22 -0.88 8.81
C VAL A 64 -7.60 -0.25 8.92
N GLU A 65 -7.63 0.97 9.43
CA GLU A 65 -8.82 1.80 9.49
C GLU A 65 -8.72 2.89 8.43
N PHE A 66 -9.82 3.06 7.67
CA PHE A 66 -9.91 4.11 6.66
C PHE A 66 -9.86 5.50 7.31
N VAL A 67 -9.00 6.38 6.81
CA VAL A 67 -8.87 7.76 7.31
C VAL A 67 -9.61 8.72 6.39
N ARG A 68 -9.22 8.78 5.11
CA ARG A 68 -9.85 9.67 4.12
C ARG A 68 -9.52 9.27 2.68
N LYS A 69 -10.33 9.77 1.74
CA LYS A 69 -9.98 9.75 0.31
C LYS A 69 -9.01 10.89 0.00
N THR A 70 -8.22 10.71 -1.05
CA THR A 70 -7.53 11.84 -1.70
C THR A 70 -8.57 12.67 -2.47
N ALA A 71 -8.31 13.97 -2.70
CA ALA A 71 -9.23 14.83 -3.47
C ALA A 71 -9.50 14.29 -4.90
N ARG A 72 -8.54 13.56 -5.45
CA ARG A 72 -8.63 12.79 -6.69
C ARG A 72 -7.67 11.61 -6.62
N VAL A 73 -7.87 10.60 -7.46
CA VAL A 73 -6.85 9.56 -7.65
C VAL A 73 -5.58 10.21 -8.21
N ILE A 74 -4.44 10.01 -7.55
CA ILE A 74 -3.13 10.45 -8.01
C ILE A 74 -2.59 9.36 -8.93
N PRO A 75 -2.58 9.55 -10.27
CA PRO A 75 -2.31 8.47 -11.20
C PRO A 75 -0.86 7.97 -11.13
N LEU A 76 -0.65 6.68 -11.38
CA LEU A 76 0.70 6.12 -11.51
C LEU A 76 1.55 6.85 -12.57
N SER A 77 0.93 7.32 -13.65
CA SER A 77 1.63 8.10 -14.68
C SER A 77 2.19 9.42 -14.16
N VAL A 78 1.49 10.07 -13.22
CA VAL A 78 1.98 11.29 -12.56
C VAL A 78 3.16 10.94 -11.65
N MET A 79 3.03 9.91 -10.82
CA MET A 79 4.10 9.47 -9.92
C MET A 79 5.37 9.05 -10.67
N LYS A 80 5.24 8.38 -11.81
CA LYS A 80 6.39 8.01 -12.67
C LYS A 80 7.14 9.20 -13.27
N ALA A 81 6.51 10.37 -13.35
CA ALA A 81 7.12 11.58 -13.89
C ALA A 81 7.75 12.46 -12.80
N MET A 82 7.67 12.06 -11.53
CA MET A 82 8.19 12.81 -10.39
C MET A 82 9.63 12.38 -10.08
N PRO A 83 10.64 13.27 -10.21
CA PRO A 83 12.02 12.97 -9.81
C PRO A 83 12.14 12.55 -8.34
N GLU A 84 11.29 13.10 -7.47
CA GLU A 84 11.24 12.80 -6.04
C GLU A 84 10.94 11.31 -5.76
N LEU A 85 10.30 10.62 -6.71
CA LEU A 85 9.91 9.21 -6.57
C LEU A 85 10.81 8.28 -7.38
N GLU A 86 11.90 8.75 -8.00
CA GLU A 86 12.71 7.92 -8.92
C GLU A 86 13.22 6.62 -8.28
N ASN A 87 13.44 6.66 -6.96
CA ASN A 87 13.95 5.55 -6.17
C ASN A 87 12.86 4.67 -5.57
N MET A 88 11.60 5.13 -5.58
CA MET A 88 10.46 4.42 -5.04
C MET A 88 10.24 3.10 -5.81
N PRO A 89 10.11 1.94 -5.12
CA PRO A 89 9.88 0.67 -5.81
C PRO A 89 8.66 0.70 -6.74
N LEU A 90 7.60 1.44 -6.39
CA LEU A 90 6.36 1.54 -7.16
C LEU A 90 6.57 1.97 -8.62
N VAL A 91 7.50 2.91 -8.87
CA VAL A 91 7.72 3.47 -10.22
C VAL A 91 8.77 2.70 -11.01
N LYS A 92 9.54 1.81 -10.37
CA LYS A 92 10.57 1.00 -11.00
C LYS A 92 9.96 -0.06 -11.92
N ARG A 93 10.53 -0.18 -13.13
CA ARG A 93 10.08 -1.16 -14.13
C ARG A 93 10.21 -2.58 -13.59
N GLY A 94 9.15 -3.38 -13.73
CA GLY A 94 9.17 -4.80 -13.34
C GLY A 94 8.90 -5.05 -11.86
N ASN A 95 8.75 -4.01 -11.02
CA ASN A 95 8.37 -4.22 -9.63
C ASN A 95 6.98 -4.87 -9.53
N ARG A 96 6.84 -5.77 -8.55
CA ARG A 96 5.61 -6.53 -8.24
C ARG A 96 5.29 -6.53 -6.75
N LEU A 97 5.99 -5.73 -5.95
CA LEU A 97 5.68 -5.58 -4.53
C LEU A 97 4.32 -4.90 -4.35
N SER A 98 3.43 -5.54 -3.59
CA SER A 98 2.12 -5.00 -3.19
C SER A 98 2.21 -4.12 -1.93
N ILE A 99 3.29 -4.26 -1.16
CA ILE A 99 3.56 -3.50 0.06
C ILE A 99 5.00 -3.01 -0.04
N MET A 100 5.23 -1.75 0.29
CA MET A 100 6.54 -1.11 0.28
C MET A 100 6.56 0.03 1.28
N PRO A 101 7.72 0.34 1.89
CA PRO A 101 7.85 1.55 2.69
C PRO A 101 7.73 2.77 1.78
N VAL A 102 7.30 3.88 2.36
CA VAL A 102 7.24 5.20 1.73
C VAL A 102 7.95 6.16 2.67
N THR A 103 8.94 6.91 2.17
CA THR A 103 9.61 7.92 3.00
C THR A 103 8.69 9.13 3.22
N GLU A 104 9.00 9.98 4.20
CA GLU A 104 8.24 11.21 4.43
C GLU A 104 8.26 12.12 3.19
N GLU A 105 9.39 12.22 2.50
CA GLU A 105 9.53 13.02 1.28
C GLU A 105 8.69 12.45 0.13
N GLU A 106 8.69 11.12 -0.07
CA GLU A 106 7.85 10.46 -1.06
C GLU A 106 6.36 10.65 -0.75
N TRP A 107 6.00 10.52 0.53
CA TRP A 107 4.63 10.70 1.02
C TRP A 107 4.11 12.12 0.72
N ASP A 108 4.87 13.13 1.10
CA ASP A 108 4.52 14.53 0.90
C ASP A 108 4.48 14.89 -0.59
N ALA A 109 5.44 14.38 -1.39
CA ALA A 109 5.47 14.59 -2.82
C ALA A 109 4.22 14.01 -3.50
N ILE A 110 3.79 12.80 -3.12
CA ILE A 110 2.58 12.15 -3.65
C ILE A 110 1.34 12.97 -3.26
N LEU A 111 1.14 13.25 -1.97
CA LEU A 111 -0.05 13.95 -1.50
C LEU A 111 -0.11 15.40 -2.00
N GLY A 112 1.03 16.03 -2.30
CA GLY A 112 1.09 17.33 -2.96
C GLY A 112 0.40 17.36 -4.33
N LYS A 113 0.24 16.20 -5.00
CA LYS A 113 -0.48 16.09 -6.29
C LYS A 113 -1.99 15.89 -6.17
N GLU A 114 -2.53 15.89 -4.94
CA GLU A 114 -3.99 15.88 -4.71
C GLU A 114 -4.67 17.08 -5.36
N LYS A 115 -4.06 18.26 -5.25
CA LYS A 115 -4.56 19.48 -5.88
C LYS A 115 -4.01 19.57 -7.30
N LEU A 116 -4.89 19.80 -8.27
CA LEU A 116 -4.43 20.24 -9.59
C LEU A 116 -3.74 21.61 -9.42
N PRO A 117 -2.65 21.89 -10.16
CA PRO A 117 -2.15 23.25 -10.24
C PRO A 117 -3.32 24.15 -10.61
N SER A 118 -3.58 25.17 -9.78
CA SER A 118 -4.53 26.22 -10.13
C SER A 118 -4.12 26.75 -11.49
N GLN A 119 -4.98 26.60 -12.50
CA GLN A 119 -4.79 27.25 -13.79
C GLN A 119 -4.71 28.76 -13.49
N ARG A 120 -3.53 29.34 -13.68
CA ARG A 120 -3.37 30.79 -13.73
C ARG A 120 -3.86 31.28 -15.07
#